data_AF-A0A1E7Z6H8-F1
#
_entry.id   AF-A0A1E7Z6H8-F1
#
_cell.length_a   1.000
_cell.length_b   1.000
_cell.length_c   1.000
_cell.angle_alpha   90.00
_cell.angle_beta   90.00
_cell.angle_gamma   90.00
#
_symmetry.space_group_name_H-M   'P 1'
#
loop_
_entity.id
_entity.type
_entity.pdbx_description
1 polymer ?
#
loop_
_entity_poly.entity_id
_entity_poly.type
_entity_poly.pdbx_seq_one_letter_code
_entity_poly.pdbx_strand_id
1 'polypeptide(L)'
;MRKRALFNQANRLLLCIAIALSTFAVHAANLDLTYLPSGQAGFSRAPTLISNGEQAILIDGGFTYSEAQKTIQAIKDANKQLKAIFVSHNDPDYYFNLKPITEAFPQAEILAAPDTVAAIMRTVELKIKVWGDMLKDNGPQSLEDMVIPKPYSSSSLKLGNDVIEIKNAETGLSDRHYLWIPTLKAIVGGVLVFSDMHVWVADTQKDAERHAWINTLNNMIALQPELVVPGHMLPTSATDASALMFTRDYLLEFEKASQAQSSEKIISQMQKSYPQLSGLPSLELSAKVIAGEMQWP
;
A
#
# COMPACT_ATOMS: atom_id res chain seq x y z
N MET A 1 42.01 -74.10 -51.76
CA MET A 1 40.79 -73.35 -51.40
C MET A 1 40.65 -73.43 -49.88
N ARG A 2 41.04 -72.41 -49.10
CA ARG A 2 40.40 -71.11 -48.80
C ARG A 2 39.82 -71.14 -47.37
N LYS A 3 40.55 -70.44 -46.48
CA LYS A 3 40.14 -69.56 -45.35
C LYS A 3 39.40 -70.20 -44.15
N ARG A 4 39.94 -70.17 -42.92
CA ARG A 4 40.28 -69.04 -41.98
C ARG A 4 39.06 -68.44 -41.26
N ALA A 5 39.29 -68.22 -39.95
CA ALA A 5 38.81 -67.14 -39.07
C ALA A 5 37.42 -67.30 -38.40
N LEU A 6 37.18 -66.82 -37.17
CA LEU A 6 37.97 -66.17 -36.12
C LEU A 6 37.09 -66.12 -34.86
N PHE A 7 37.75 -65.99 -33.71
CA PHE A 7 37.21 -65.59 -32.40
C PHE A 7 36.19 -64.43 -32.46
N ASN A 8 35.26 -64.40 -31.50
CA ASN A 8 34.89 -63.12 -30.89
C ASN A 8 34.44 -63.30 -29.43
N GLN A 9 35.26 -62.79 -28.51
CA GLN A 9 34.90 -62.51 -27.12
C GLN A 9 33.96 -61.30 -27.09
N ALA A 10 32.81 -61.42 -26.44
CA ALA A 10 31.90 -60.31 -26.22
C ALA A 10 32.29 -59.54 -24.94
N ASN A 11 32.91 -58.37 -25.11
CA ASN A 11 33.02 -57.34 -24.07
C ASN A 11 31.61 -56.80 -23.76
N ARG A 12 31.12 -56.96 -22.53
CA ARG A 12 29.97 -56.23 -22.00
C ARG A 12 30.47 -55.04 -21.19
N LEU A 13 30.42 -53.87 -21.81
CA LEU A 13 30.67 -52.57 -21.19
C LEU A 13 29.40 -52.17 -20.40
N LEU A 14 29.46 -52.15 -19.06
CA LEU A 14 28.42 -51.53 -18.24
C LEU A 14 28.58 -50.01 -18.30
N LEU A 15 27.60 -49.33 -18.90
CA LEU A 15 27.48 -47.88 -18.90
C LEU A 15 26.73 -47.45 -17.63
N CYS A 16 27.45 -46.98 -16.61
CA CYS A 16 26.84 -46.32 -15.45
C CYS A 16 26.42 -44.90 -15.86
N ILE A 17 25.12 -44.69 -16.08
CA ILE A 17 24.55 -43.36 -16.26
C ILE A 17 24.44 -42.72 -14.87
N ALA A 18 25.37 -41.81 -14.55
CA ALA A 18 25.25 -40.95 -13.38
C ALA A 18 24.17 -39.88 -13.67
N ILE A 19 23.00 -40.04 -13.08
CA ILE A 19 21.96 -39.00 -13.09
C ILE A 19 22.42 -37.93 -12.11
N ALA A 20 22.89 -36.79 -12.63
CA ALA A 20 23.12 -35.60 -11.83
C ALA A 20 21.76 -35.08 -11.35
N LEU A 21 21.44 -35.36 -10.08
CA LEU A 21 20.32 -34.73 -9.38
C LEU A 21 20.69 -33.27 -9.14
N SER A 22 20.23 -32.38 -10.02
CA SER A 22 20.21 -30.95 -9.77
C SER A 22 19.34 -30.70 -8.54
N THR A 23 19.95 -30.48 -7.38
CA THR A 23 19.22 -29.99 -6.21
C THR A 23 18.77 -28.57 -6.51
N PHE A 24 17.52 -28.40 -6.94
CA PHE A 24 16.87 -27.10 -6.87
C PHE A 24 16.66 -26.82 -5.38
N ALA A 25 17.42 -25.86 -4.84
CA ALA A 25 17.06 -25.27 -3.56
C ALA A 25 15.70 -24.61 -3.76
N VAL A 26 14.64 -25.22 -3.22
CA VAL A 26 13.37 -24.54 -3.00
C VAL A 26 13.66 -23.55 -1.89
N HIS A 27 14.10 -22.34 -2.25
CA HIS A 27 14.21 -21.24 -1.30
C HIS A 27 12.78 -20.85 -0.98
N ALA A 28 12.23 -21.41 0.11
CA ALA A 28 11.05 -20.85 0.74
C ALA A 28 11.46 -19.45 1.20
N ALA A 29 11.06 -18.44 0.43
CA ALA A 29 11.37 -17.08 0.77
C ALA A 29 10.50 -16.71 1.98
N ASN A 30 11.16 -16.50 3.12
CA ASN A 30 10.54 -15.89 4.28
C ASN A 30 10.56 -14.38 4.03
N LEU A 31 9.43 -13.85 3.55
CA LEU A 31 9.23 -12.42 3.59
C LEU A 31 8.98 -11.99 5.03
N ASP A 32 9.68 -10.96 5.46
CA ASP A 32 9.38 -10.22 6.69
C ASP A 32 8.57 -8.98 6.32
N LEU A 33 7.62 -8.62 7.18
CA LEU A 33 6.76 -7.45 7.01
C LEU A 33 6.72 -6.66 8.32
N THR A 34 7.12 -5.39 8.25
CA THR A 34 7.09 -4.45 9.37
C THR A 34 6.30 -3.21 8.97
N TYR A 35 5.20 -2.92 9.65
CA TYR A 35 4.45 -1.67 9.48
C TYR A 35 4.84 -0.63 10.53
N LEU A 36 4.78 0.65 10.15
CA LEU A 36 5.32 1.78 10.90
C LEU A 36 4.21 2.78 11.22
N PRO A 37 3.32 2.50 12.19
CA PRO A 37 2.17 3.35 12.46
C PRO A 37 2.62 4.72 12.98
N SER A 38 2.11 5.78 12.37
CA SER A 38 2.32 7.16 12.79
C SER A 38 1.18 7.64 13.69
N GLY A 39 1.41 8.73 14.40
CA GLY A 39 0.35 9.40 15.16
C GLY A 39 -0.52 10.29 14.26
N GLN A 40 -1.45 11.01 14.89
CA GLN A 40 -2.34 11.93 14.19
C GLN A 40 -1.61 12.98 13.32
N ALA A 41 -0.44 13.46 13.76
CA ALA A 41 0.38 14.41 12.99
C ALA A 41 0.94 13.82 11.68
N GLY A 42 1.03 12.49 11.58
CA GLY A 42 1.39 11.76 10.36
C GLY A 42 0.17 11.14 9.67
N PHE A 43 -1.04 11.68 9.92
CA PHE A 43 -2.31 11.18 9.40
C PHE A 43 -2.66 9.74 9.81
N SER A 44 -2.10 9.26 10.91
CA SER A 44 -2.30 7.89 11.40
C SER A 44 -1.95 6.84 10.33
N ARG A 45 -1.00 7.15 9.46
CA ARG A 45 -0.51 6.31 8.36
C ARG A 45 0.27 5.13 8.89
N ALA A 46 0.36 4.05 8.11
CA ALA A 46 1.19 2.89 8.43
C ALA A 46 2.03 2.44 7.21
N PRO A 47 3.10 3.17 6.85
CA PRO A 47 4.05 2.71 5.84
C PRO A 47 4.59 1.33 6.19
N THR A 48 4.80 0.49 5.17
CA THR A 48 5.13 -0.92 5.40
C THR A 48 6.42 -1.30 4.70
N LEU A 49 7.41 -1.79 5.46
CA LEU A 49 8.64 -2.34 4.94
C LEU A 49 8.47 -3.85 4.75
N ILE A 50 8.65 -4.31 3.51
CA ILE A 50 8.63 -5.73 3.14
C ILE A 50 10.06 -6.11 2.77
N SER A 51 10.61 -7.15 3.39
CA SER A 51 12.00 -7.56 3.15
C SER A 51 12.14 -9.07 2.97
N ASN A 52 13.18 -9.47 2.25
CA ASN A 52 13.70 -10.83 2.27
C ASN A 52 15.12 -10.84 2.88
N GLY A 53 15.87 -11.92 2.69
CA GLY A 53 17.24 -12.03 3.21
C GLY A 53 18.21 -10.93 2.75
N GLU A 54 17.98 -10.27 1.62
CA GLU A 54 18.94 -9.35 0.98
C GLU A 54 18.37 -7.95 0.69
N GLN A 55 17.10 -7.88 0.28
CA GLN A 55 16.47 -6.69 -0.28
C GLN A 55 15.20 -6.32 0.50
N ALA A 56 14.82 -5.05 0.40
CA ALA A 56 13.57 -4.54 0.93
C ALA A 56 12.85 -3.63 -0.06
N ILE A 57 11.53 -3.57 0.06
CA ILE A 57 10.64 -2.63 -0.61
C ILE A 57 9.83 -1.91 0.48
N LEU A 58 9.82 -0.58 0.44
CA LEU A 58 8.95 0.22 1.28
C LEU A 58 7.64 0.50 0.51
N ILE A 59 6.50 0.27 1.16
CA ILE A 59 5.18 0.67 0.67
C ILE A 59 4.79 1.96 1.37
N ASP A 60 4.61 3.00 0.55
CA ASP A 60 4.32 4.37 0.89
C ASP A 60 5.40 5.09 1.72
N GLY A 61 5.40 6.42 1.61
CA GLY A 61 6.02 7.32 2.57
C GLY A 61 5.01 7.80 3.61
N GLY A 62 5.30 8.95 4.19
CA GLY A 62 4.49 9.65 5.19
C GLY A 62 4.38 11.14 4.89
N PHE A 63 3.79 11.87 5.83
CA PHE A 63 3.46 13.28 5.63
C PHE A 63 4.58 14.27 5.99
N THR A 64 5.27 14.07 7.11
CA THR A 64 6.28 15.04 7.60
C THR A 64 7.71 14.50 7.51
N TYR A 65 8.67 15.39 7.31
CA TYR A 65 10.10 15.05 7.32
C TYR A 65 10.58 14.51 8.67
N SER A 66 10.00 14.98 9.77
CA SER A 66 10.30 14.45 11.11
C SER A 66 9.89 12.98 11.26
N GLU A 67 8.74 12.58 10.72
CA GLU A 67 8.29 11.18 10.77
C GLU A 67 9.10 10.27 9.84
N ALA A 68 9.72 10.82 8.78
CA ALA A 68 10.61 10.04 7.91
C ALA A 68 11.79 9.42 8.67
N GLN A 69 12.24 10.02 9.78
CA GLN A 69 13.36 9.50 10.56
C GLN A 69 13.08 8.12 11.15
N LYS A 70 11.83 7.84 11.57
CA LYS A 70 11.43 6.51 12.04
C LYS A 70 11.51 5.49 10.90
N THR A 71 11.04 5.87 9.72
CA THR A 71 11.13 5.02 8.51
C THR A 71 12.58 4.76 8.13
N ILE A 72 13.44 5.80 8.14
CA ILE A 72 14.86 5.66 7.85
C ILE A 72 15.54 4.71 8.84
N GLN A 73 15.21 4.83 10.13
CA GLN A 73 15.76 3.95 11.15
C GLN A 73 15.30 2.51 10.95
N ALA A 74 14.02 2.27 10.69
CA ALA A 74 13.50 0.93 10.41
C ALA A 74 14.17 0.26 9.20
N ILE A 75 14.43 1.02 8.14
CA ILE A 75 15.16 0.51 6.95
C ILE A 75 16.61 0.17 7.31
N LYS A 76 17.29 1.01 8.11
CA LYS A 76 18.65 0.73 8.60
C LYS A 76 18.70 -0.52 9.48
N ASP A 77 17.75 -0.67 10.39
CA ASP A 77 17.67 -1.79 11.34
C ASP A 77 17.39 -3.12 10.62
N ALA A 78 16.59 -3.10 9.55
CA ALA A 78 16.38 -4.26 8.69
C ALA A 78 17.68 -4.74 8.02
N ASN A 79 18.65 -3.82 7.83
CA ASN A 79 19.97 -4.09 7.26
C ASN A 79 19.89 -4.82 5.90
N LYS A 80 18.98 -4.37 5.04
CA LYS A 80 18.76 -4.85 3.67
C LYS A 80 19.00 -3.75 2.65
N GLN A 81 19.25 -4.11 1.40
CA GLN A 81 19.25 -3.13 0.32
C GLN A 81 17.81 -2.66 0.05
N LEU A 82 17.51 -1.38 0.34
CA LEU A 82 16.25 -0.78 -0.10
C LEU A 82 16.27 -0.67 -1.63
N LYS A 83 15.50 -1.55 -2.28
CA LYS A 83 15.44 -1.66 -3.74
C LYS A 83 14.47 -0.65 -4.32
N ALA A 84 13.31 -0.50 -3.70
CA ALA A 84 12.26 0.39 -4.19
C ALA A 84 11.39 0.93 -3.06
N ILE A 85 10.74 2.06 -3.35
CA ILE A 85 9.61 2.61 -2.61
C ILE A 85 8.43 2.64 -3.57
N PHE A 86 7.32 2.01 -3.22
CA PHE A 86 6.10 2.03 -4.01
C PHE A 86 5.05 2.91 -3.35
N VAL A 87 4.64 3.99 -4.02
CA VAL A 87 3.59 4.91 -3.58
C VAL A 87 2.26 4.45 -4.14
N SER A 88 1.37 4.02 -3.25
CA SER A 88 0.09 3.39 -3.58
C SER A 88 -1.06 4.37 -3.79
N HIS A 89 -0.94 5.62 -3.31
CA HIS A 89 -1.97 6.64 -3.43
C HIS A 89 -1.38 8.04 -3.61
N ASN A 90 -2.20 8.97 -4.13
CA ASN A 90 -1.73 10.29 -4.55
C ASN A 90 -1.80 11.36 -3.44
N ASP A 91 -2.23 11.01 -2.24
CA ASP A 91 -2.37 11.96 -1.14
C ASP A 91 -1.06 12.32 -0.46
N PRO A 92 -0.92 13.56 0.03
CA PRO A 92 0.34 14.07 0.57
C PRO A 92 1.03 13.14 1.56
N ASP A 93 0.26 12.54 2.45
CA ASP A 93 0.71 11.65 3.51
C ASP A 93 1.15 10.25 3.03
N TYR A 94 1.18 10.01 1.71
CA TYR A 94 1.77 8.85 1.07
C TYR A 94 3.15 9.14 0.47
N TYR A 95 3.54 10.40 0.27
CA TYR A 95 4.77 10.72 -0.47
C TYR A 95 5.50 12.01 -0.10
N PHE A 96 4.92 12.88 0.74
CA PHE A 96 5.53 14.18 1.07
C PHE A 96 6.87 14.05 1.78
N ASN A 97 7.05 13.01 2.60
CA ASN A 97 8.29 12.83 3.34
C ASN A 97 9.37 12.02 2.61
N LEU A 98 9.20 11.73 1.33
CA LEU A 98 10.13 10.87 0.60
C LEU A 98 11.51 11.51 0.42
N LYS A 99 11.63 12.84 0.37
CA LYS A 99 12.92 13.54 0.21
C LYS A 99 14.01 13.03 1.18
N PRO A 100 13.86 13.15 2.52
CA PRO A 100 14.88 12.64 3.45
C PRO A 100 15.09 11.12 3.35
N ILE A 101 14.07 10.34 2.98
CA ILE A 101 14.21 8.88 2.79
C ILE A 101 15.11 8.59 1.58
N THR A 102 14.88 9.27 0.46
CA THR A 102 15.68 9.08 -0.76
C THR A 102 17.09 9.64 -0.65
N GLU A 103 17.31 10.69 0.15
CA GLU A 103 18.65 11.16 0.48
C GLU A 103 19.44 10.11 1.29
N ALA A 104 18.77 9.40 2.20
CA ALA A 104 19.37 8.31 2.97
C ALA A 104 19.58 7.03 2.14
N PHE A 105 18.75 6.78 1.13
CA PHE A 105 18.76 5.58 0.29
C PHE A 105 18.71 5.92 -1.22
N PRO A 106 19.75 6.57 -1.77
CA PRO A 106 19.71 7.15 -3.12
C PRO A 106 19.64 6.11 -4.26
N GLN A 107 19.81 4.83 -3.95
CA GLN A 107 19.72 3.73 -4.91
C GLN A 107 18.29 3.16 -5.05
N ALA A 108 17.37 3.53 -4.16
CA ALA A 108 16.01 3.01 -4.19
C ALA A 108 15.22 3.65 -5.35
N GLU A 109 14.55 2.81 -6.14
CA GLU A 109 13.62 3.31 -7.16
C GLU A 109 12.31 3.77 -6.52
N ILE A 110 11.80 4.94 -6.91
CA ILE A 110 10.50 5.43 -6.44
C ILE A 110 9.48 5.18 -7.53
N LEU A 111 8.47 4.37 -7.23
CA LEU A 111 7.53 3.80 -8.21
C LEU A 111 6.09 4.07 -7.79
N ALA A 112 5.21 4.26 -8.76
CA ALA A 112 3.76 4.25 -8.56
C ALA A 112 3.04 3.86 -9.84
N ALA A 113 1.78 3.45 -9.74
CA ALA A 113 0.96 3.19 -10.92
C ALA A 113 0.86 4.47 -11.80
N PRO A 114 0.78 4.35 -13.14
CA PRO A 114 0.80 5.51 -14.03
C PRO A 114 -0.31 6.54 -13.77
N ASP A 115 -1.51 6.08 -13.40
CA ASP A 115 -2.65 6.92 -13.00
C ASP A 115 -2.39 7.67 -11.68
N THR A 116 -1.72 7.02 -10.73
CA THR A 116 -1.30 7.63 -9.45
C THR A 116 -0.27 8.73 -9.71
N VAL A 117 0.74 8.48 -10.55
CA VAL A 117 1.70 9.51 -10.95
C VAL A 117 1.00 10.68 -11.64
N ALA A 118 0.06 10.40 -12.56
CA ALA A 118 -0.71 11.44 -13.24
C ALA A 118 -1.57 12.27 -12.26
N ALA A 119 -2.16 11.63 -11.26
CA ALA A 119 -2.94 12.32 -10.21
C ALA A 119 -2.05 13.19 -9.30
N ILE A 120 -0.88 12.68 -8.90
CA ILE A 120 0.13 13.45 -8.16
C ILE A 120 0.52 14.69 -8.97
N MET A 121 0.92 14.52 -10.22
CA MET A 121 1.36 15.64 -11.08
C MET A 121 0.29 16.71 -11.28
N ARG A 122 -0.99 16.31 -11.31
CA ARG A 122 -2.11 17.25 -11.44
C ARG A 122 -2.34 18.10 -10.18
N THR A 123 -2.03 17.56 -9.00
CA THR A 123 -2.47 18.12 -7.72
C THR A 123 -1.32 18.61 -6.83
N VAL A 124 -0.08 18.23 -7.11
CA VAL A 124 1.07 18.45 -6.21
C VAL A 124 1.33 19.92 -5.90
N GLU A 125 1.26 20.82 -6.88
CA GLU A 125 1.46 22.27 -6.64
C GLU A 125 0.38 22.84 -5.71
N LEU A 126 -0.87 22.45 -5.91
CA LEU A 126 -1.97 22.84 -5.02
C LEU A 126 -1.77 22.28 -3.61
N LYS A 127 -1.40 21.00 -3.50
CA LYS A 127 -1.14 20.33 -2.23
C LYS A 127 0.03 21.01 -1.48
N ILE A 128 1.11 21.40 -2.16
CA ILE A 128 2.20 22.19 -1.56
C ILE A 128 1.68 23.52 -1.04
N LYS A 129 0.88 24.26 -1.83
CA LYS A 129 0.33 25.54 -1.40
C LYS A 129 -0.59 25.41 -0.18
N VAL A 130 -1.38 24.33 -0.11
CA VAL A 130 -2.29 24.06 1.02
C VAL A 130 -1.53 23.71 2.29
N TRP A 131 -0.50 22.86 2.18
CA TRP A 131 0.17 22.28 3.35
C TRP A 131 1.48 22.97 3.73
N GLY A 132 2.10 23.75 2.84
CA GLY A 132 3.42 24.34 3.00
C GLY A 132 3.54 25.22 4.24
N ASP A 133 2.58 26.14 4.45
CA ASP A 133 2.54 27.04 5.61
C ASP A 133 2.43 26.28 6.94
N MET A 134 1.65 25.19 6.95
CA MET A 134 1.48 24.33 8.12
C MET A 134 2.75 23.53 8.41
N LEU A 135 3.39 23.02 7.35
CA LEU A 135 4.56 22.15 7.46
C LEU A 135 5.85 22.91 7.75
N LYS A 136 6.00 24.14 7.24
CA LYS A 136 7.26 24.91 7.30
C LYS A 136 8.44 24.01 6.88
N ASP A 137 9.54 24.04 7.61
CA ASP A 137 10.73 23.21 7.33
C ASP A 137 10.49 21.70 7.53
N ASN A 138 9.31 21.28 8.01
CA ASN A 138 8.97 19.88 8.27
C ASN A 138 8.24 19.19 7.09
N GLY A 139 8.25 19.80 5.91
CA GLY A 139 7.69 19.21 4.69
C GLY A 139 8.06 20.01 3.43
N PRO A 140 7.60 19.57 2.25
CA PRO A 140 7.95 20.19 0.98
C PRO A 140 7.40 21.62 0.88
N GLN A 141 8.27 22.54 0.44
CA GLN A 141 7.93 23.97 0.25
C GLN A 141 7.84 24.35 -1.22
N SER A 142 8.37 23.51 -2.10
CA SER A 142 8.43 23.72 -3.54
C SER A 142 8.40 22.40 -4.31
N LEU A 143 8.24 22.45 -5.63
CA LEU A 143 8.37 21.26 -6.47
C LEU A 143 9.76 20.63 -6.41
N GLU A 144 10.80 21.41 -6.11
CA GLU A 144 12.19 20.89 -5.97
C GLU A 144 12.36 20.02 -4.72
N ASP A 145 11.47 20.19 -3.74
CA ASP A 145 11.44 19.35 -2.54
C ASP A 145 10.68 18.04 -2.76
N MET A 146 9.94 17.93 -3.86
CA MET A 146 9.10 16.76 -4.12
C MET A 146 9.88 15.64 -4.80
N VAL A 147 9.69 14.43 -4.27
CA VAL A 147 10.11 13.21 -4.95
C VAL A 147 8.90 12.65 -5.69
N ILE A 148 8.85 12.87 -7.01
CA ILE A 148 7.78 12.33 -7.86
C ILE A 148 8.12 10.88 -8.26
N PRO A 149 7.24 9.91 -7.98
CA PRO A 149 7.46 8.52 -8.40
C PRO A 149 7.52 8.35 -9.92
N LYS A 150 8.34 7.41 -10.38
CA LYS A 150 8.36 6.97 -11.78
C LYS A 150 7.12 6.10 -12.07
N PRO A 151 6.47 6.28 -13.23
CA PRO A 151 5.37 5.40 -13.65
C PRO A 151 5.84 3.94 -13.76
N TYR A 152 5.07 3.03 -13.14
CA TYR A 152 5.34 1.60 -13.13
C TYR A 152 4.12 0.82 -13.61
N SER A 153 4.17 0.32 -14.85
CA SER A 153 3.00 -0.30 -15.51
C SER A 153 2.86 -1.81 -15.27
N SER A 154 3.75 -2.44 -14.52
CA SER A 154 3.62 -3.86 -14.18
C SER A 154 2.58 -4.03 -13.07
N SER A 155 1.81 -5.12 -13.14
CA SER A 155 0.79 -5.47 -12.15
C SER A 155 1.37 -6.09 -10.87
N SER A 156 2.69 -6.16 -10.74
CA SER A 156 3.34 -6.67 -9.53
C SER A 156 4.76 -6.14 -9.39
N LEU A 157 5.20 -6.03 -8.13
CA LEU A 157 6.59 -5.86 -7.73
C LEU A 157 7.21 -7.24 -7.45
N LYS A 158 8.54 -7.32 -7.56
CA LYS A 158 9.30 -8.54 -7.25
C LYS A 158 10.36 -8.31 -6.19
N LEU A 159 10.36 -9.18 -5.19
CA LEU A 159 11.37 -9.22 -4.13
C LEU A 159 12.01 -10.61 -4.11
N GLY A 160 13.08 -10.80 -4.87
CA GLY A 160 13.56 -12.14 -5.22
C GLY A 160 12.53 -12.88 -6.08
N ASN A 161 12.09 -14.05 -5.62
CA ASN A 161 11.07 -14.86 -6.29
C ASN A 161 9.63 -14.53 -5.83
N ASP A 162 9.47 -13.77 -4.76
CA ASP A 162 8.15 -13.37 -4.28
C ASP A 162 7.53 -12.29 -5.17
N VAL A 163 6.21 -12.40 -5.27
CA VAL A 163 5.36 -11.48 -6.02
C VAL A 163 4.54 -10.68 -5.03
N ILE A 164 4.58 -9.36 -5.17
CA ILE A 164 3.69 -8.43 -4.49
C ILE A 164 2.77 -7.89 -5.58
N GLU A 165 1.53 -8.35 -5.63
CA GLU A 165 0.55 -7.94 -6.63
C GLU A 165 0.09 -6.50 -6.36
N ILE A 166 0.04 -5.68 -7.40
CA ILE A 166 -0.59 -4.35 -7.39
C ILE A 166 -2.01 -4.55 -7.91
N LYS A 167 -3.00 -4.30 -7.04
CA LYS A 167 -4.42 -4.53 -7.31
C LYS A 167 -5.12 -3.19 -7.47
N ASN A 168 -5.88 -3.07 -8.54
CA ASN A 168 -6.74 -1.92 -8.78
C ASN A 168 -8.01 -2.03 -7.92
N ALA A 169 -8.54 -0.89 -7.48
CA ALA A 169 -9.91 -0.82 -7.00
C ALA A 169 -10.94 -1.02 -8.13
N GLU A 170 -12.20 -1.17 -7.75
CA GLU A 170 -13.32 -1.24 -8.67
C GLU A 170 -13.43 0.00 -9.58
N THR A 171 -14.11 -0.18 -10.72
CA THR A 171 -14.34 0.90 -11.68
C THR A 171 -15.03 2.08 -10.99
N GLY A 172 -14.50 3.30 -11.23
CA GLY A 172 -14.93 4.51 -10.53
C GLY A 172 -13.95 4.98 -9.44
N LEU A 173 -12.96 4.14 -9.10
CA LEU A 173 -11.88 4.45 -8.14
C LEU A 173 -10.50 4.23 -8.77
N SER A 174 -10.33 4.65 -10.03
CA SER A 174 -9.18 4.27 -10.87
C SER A 174 -7.81 4.74 -10.36
N ASP A 175 -7.75 5.68 -9.43
CA ASP A 175 -6.52 6.17 -8.79
C ASP A 175 -6.25 5.52 -7.42
N ARG A 176 -6.99 4.46 -7.08
CA ARG A 176 -6.85 3.72 -5.83
C ARG A 176 -6.32 2.32 -6.09
N HIS A 177 -5.16 2.05 -5.50
CA HIS A 177 -4.45 0.78 -5.59
C HIS A 177 -4.16 0.25 -4.19
N TYR A 178 -4.12 -1.07 -4.07
CA TYR A 178 -3.65 -1.76 -2.86
C TYR A 178 -2.74 -2.91 -3.27
N LEU A 179 -1.94 -3.41 -2.32
CA LEU A 179 -1.00 -4.49 -2.59
C LEU A 179 -1.46 -5.77 -1.91
N TRP A 180 -1.39 -6.87 -2.64
CA TRP A 180 -1.64 -8.22 -2.14
C TRP A 180 -0.36 -9.03 -2.19
N ILE A 181 0.00 -9.66 -1.07
CA ILE A 181 1.21 -10.48 -0.93
C ILE A 181 0.75 -11.92 -0.66
N PRO A 182 0.60 -12.76 -1.71
CA PRO A 182 0.02 -14.10 -1.55
C PRO A 182 0.75 -14.99 -0.55
N THR A 183 2.10 -14.91 -0.51
CA THR A 183 2.93 -15.73 0.38
C THR A 183 2.76 -15.39 1.85
N LEU A 184 2.38 -14.15 2.16
CA LEU A 184 2.06 -13.69 3.52
C LEU A 184 0.55 -13.65 3.80
N LYS A 185 -0.28 -13.86 2.78
CA LYS A 185 -1.70 -13.52 2.78
C LYS A 185 -1.95 -12.13 3.37
N ALA A 186 -1.16 -11.14 2.93
CA ALA A 186 -1.17 -9.80 3.49
C ALA A 186 -1.70 -8.76 2.49
N ILE A 187 -2.57 -7.86 2.97
CA ILE A 187 -2.99 -6.66 2.26
C ILE A 187 -2.33 -5.44 2.89
N VAL A 188 -1.68 -4.61 2.07
CA VAL A 188 -0.99 -3.39 2.53
C VAL A 188 -1.15 -2.25 1.53
N GLY A 189 -0.89 -1.02 1.97
CA GLY A 189 -0.99 0.17 1.14
C GLY A 189 -2.42 0.52 0.75
N GLY A 190 -2.55 1.61 0.00
CA GLY A 190 -3.82 2.14 -0.46
C GLY A 190 -4.59 2.88 0.62
N VAL A 191 -5.45 3.81 0.17
CA VAL A 191 -6.33 4.61 1.04
C VAL A 191 -7.64 3.92 1.38
N LEU A 192 -7.81 2.66 0.96
CA LEU A 192 -9.11 1.99 0.97
C LEU A 192 -9.47 1.38 2.33
N VAL A 193 -8.53 1.28 3.26
CA VAL A 193 -8.74 0.57 4.53
C VAL A 193 -8.37 1.50 5.69
N PHE A 194 -9.33 1.66 6.60
CA PHE A 194 -9.21 2.41 7.84
C PHE A 194 -9.42 1.46 9.03
N SER A 195 -8.96 1.85 10.22
CA SER A 195 -9.25 1.11 11.46
C SER A 195 -9.28 2.05 12.67
N ASP A 196 -10.29 1.90 13.53
CA ASP A 196 -10.58 2.71 14.74
C ASP A 196 -10.56 4.25 14.56
N MET A 197 -10.97 4.71 13.38
CA MET A 197 -11.13 6.13 13.10
C MET A 197 -12.23 6.40 12.09
N HIS A 198 -12.77 7.61 12.10
CA HIS A 198 -13.70 8.07 11.08
C HIS A 198 -13.03 8.07 9.69
N VAL A 199 -13.69 7.41 8.75
CA VAL A 199 -13.22 7.23 7.36
C VAL A 199 -13.31 8.56 6.60
N TRP A 200 -12.28 8.82 5.80
CA TRP A 200 -12.26 9.96 4.88
C TRP A 200 -13.09 9.64 3.62
N VAL A 201 -14.29 10.21 3.53
CA VAL A 201 -15.27 9.95 2.46
C VAL A 201 -15.35 11.12 1.46
N ALA A 202 -14.71 12.26 1.76
CA ALA A 202 -14.76 13.48 0.96
C ALA A 202 -14.36 13.31 -0.51
N ASP A 203 -13.44 12.39 -0.82
CA ASP A 203 -13.00 12.10 -2.19
C ASP A 203 -13.92 11.14 -2.96
N THR A 204 -14.96 10.61 -2.31
CA THR A 204 -15.97 9.71 -2.91
C THR A 204 -17.35 10.36 -2.84
N GLN A 205 -17.51 11.47 -3.56
CA GLN A 205 -18.70 12.32 -3.46
C GLN A 205 -19.96 11.66 -4.01
N LYS A 206 -19.82 10.77 -5.00
CA LYS A 206 -20.96 10.08 -5.61
C LYS A 206 -21.23 8.74 -4.94
N ASP A 207 -22.51 8.39 -4.82
CA ASP A 207 -22.97 7.09 -4.31
C ASP A 207 -22.31 5.91 -5.04
N ALA A 208 -22.15 6.03 -6.36
CA ALA A 208 -21.50 5.00 -7.18
C ALA A 208 -20.02 4.77 -6.79
N GLU A 209 -19.29 5.82 -6.40
CA GLU A 209 -17.89 5.73 -5.97
C GLU A 209 -17.80 5.03 -4.60
N ARG A 210 -18.72 5.33 -3.68
CA ARG A 210 -18.79 4.69 -2.36
C ARG A 210 -19.23 3.22 -2.46
N HIS A 211 -20.18 2.90 -3.34
CA HIS A 211 -20.53 1.51 -3.65
C HIS A 211 -19.37 0.74 -4.30
N ALA A 212 -18.61 1.36 -5.21
CA ALA A 212 -17.40 0.76 -5.77
C ALA A 212 -16.34 0.49 -4.67
N TRP A 213 -16.24 1.37 -3.68
CA TRP A 213 -15.33 1.16 -2.53
C TRP A 213 -15.77 -0.05 -1.70
N ILE A 214 -17.06 -0.13 -1.34
CA ILE A 214 -17.64 -1.28 -0.63
C ILE A 214 -17.37 -2.59 -1.40
N ASN A 215 -17.57 -2.61 -2.71
CA ASN A 215 -17.28 -3.79 -3.54
C ASN A 215 -15.79 -4.13 -3.56
N THR A 216 -14.92 -3.13 -3.63
CA THR A 216 -13.47 -3.34 -3.54
C THR A 216 -13.09 -3.99 -2.21
N LEU A 217 -13.67 -3.54 -1.10
CA LEU A 217 -13.46 -4.14 0.22
C LEU A 217 -13.98 -5.59 0.28
N ASN A 218 -15.11 -5.89 -0.35
CA ASN A 218 -15.60 -7.27 -0.45
C ASN A 218 -14.64 -8.16 -1.26
N ASN A 219 -14.04 -7.64 -2.34
CA ASN A 219 -13.01 -8.36 -3.10
C ASN A 219 -11.76 -8.62 -2.24
N MET A 220 -11.33 -7.63 -1.42
CA MET A 220 -10.23 -7.81 -0.47
C MET A 220 -10.54 -8.90 0.57
N ILE A 221 -11.75 -8.89 1.14
CA ILE A 221 -12.20 -9.91 2.10
C ILE A 221 -12.20 -11.31 1.46
N ALA A 222 -12.58 -11.43 0.19
CA ALA A 222 -12.59 -12.70 -0.54
C ALA A 222 -11.19 -13.30 -0.76
N LEU A 223 -10.12 -12.51 -0.65
CA LEU A 223 -8.73 -13.01 -0.64
C LEU A 223 -8.38 -13.79 0.63
N GLN A 224 -9.22 -13.70 1.68
CA GLN A 224 -8.98 -14.29 3.00
C GLN A 224 -7.61 -13.91 3.59
N PRO A 225 -7.32 -12.59 3.75
CA PRO A 225 -6.06 -12.14 4.30
C PRO A 225 -5.90 -12.57 5.76
N GLU A 226 -4.69 -12.96 6.13
CA GLU A 226 -4.29 -13.20 7.54
C GLU A 226 -3.77 -11.91 8.17
N LEU A 227 -3.23 -11.00 7.36
CA LEU A 227 -2.74 -9.68 7.78
C LEU A 227 -3.32 -8.58 6.88
N VAL A 228 -3.74 -7.48 7.47
CA VAL A 228 -4.19 -6.28 6.79
C VAL A 228 -3.53 -5.10 7.49
N VAL A 229 -2.72 -4.32 6.78
CA VAL A 229 -2.21 -3.04 7.29
C VAL A 229 -3.09 -1.93 6.71
N PRO A 230 -3.98 -1.31 7.51
CA PRO A 230 -4.80 -0.21 7.03
C PRO A 230 -3.96 0.97 6.57
N GLY A 231 -4.47 1.70 5.59
CA GLY A 231 -3.88 2.97 5.18
C GLY A 231 -3.93 3.99 6.31
N HIS A 232 -4.98 4.01 7.11
CA HIS A 232 -5.06 4.84 8.30
C HIS A 232 -5.55 4.04 9.50
N MET A 233 -4.78 4.04 10.59
CA MET A 233 -5.06 3.25 11.78
C MET A 233 -4.52 3.93 13.04
N LEU A 234 -5.19 3.72 14.17
CA LEU A 234 -4.54 3.99 15.45
C LEU A 234 -3.43 2.95 15.70
N PRO A 235 -2.38 3.27 16.46
CA PRO A 235 -1.29 2.32 16.73
C PRO A 235 -1.73 0.99 17.38
N THR A 236 -2.87 0.98 18.07
CA THR A 236 -3.44 -0.19 18.74
C THR A 236 -4.54 -0.89 17.93
N SER A 237 -4.81 -0.42 16.71
CA SER A 237 -5.88 -0.96 15.88
C SER A 237 -5.61 -2.37 15.39
N ALA A 238 -6.69 -3.09 15.09
CA ALA A 238 -6.61 -4.40 14.48
C ALA A 238 -5.92 -4.32 13.10
N THR A 239 -5.06 -5.30 12.84
CA THR A 239 -4.33 -5.48 11.57
C THR A 239 -4.69 -6.81 10.90
N ASP A 240 -5.92 -7.25 11.08
CA ASP A 240 -6.46 -8.46 10.45
C ASP A 240 -7.68 -8.12 9.56
N ALA A 241 -8.34 -9.14 9.03
CA ALA A 241 -9.51 -8.97 8.16
C ALA A 241 -10.66 -8.14 8.78
N SER A 242 -10.69 -7.94 10.11
CA SER A 242 -11.66 -7.07 10.76
C SER A 242 -11.51 -5.59 10.37
N ALA A 243 -10.33 -5.12 9.98
CA ALA A 243 -10.16 -3.75 9.48
C ALA A 243 -10.90 -3.52 8.14
N LEU A 244 -10.95 -4.54 7.28
CA LEU A 244 -11.72 -4.50 6.03
C LEU A 244 -13.22 -4.44 6.32
N MET A 245 -13.68 -5.28 7.25
CA MET A 245 -15.08 -5.31 7.68
C MET A 245 -15.47 -3.98 8.34
N PHE A 246 -14.61 -3.42 9.19
CA PHE A 246 -14.80 -2.12 9.81
C PHE A 246 -15.04 -1.03 8.76
N THR A 247 -14.15 -0.90 7.78
CA THR A 247 -14.28 0.16 6.76
C THR A 247 -15.54 -0.04 5.92
N ARG A 248 -15.83 -1.29 5.54
CA ARG A 248 -17.02 -1.64 4.75
C ARG A 248 -18.31 -1.27 5.50
N ASP A 249 -18.41 -1.68 6.75
CA ASP A 249 -19.59 -1.48 7.57
C ASP A 249 -19.78 0.00 7.93
N TYR A 250 -18.66 0.73 8.13
CA TYR A 250 -18.68 2.19 8.27
C TYR A 250 -19.26 2.86 7.02
N LEU A 251 -18.81 2.50 5.83
CA LEU A 251 -19.32 3.08 4.57
C LEU A 251 -20.81 2.77 4.38
N LEU A 252 -21.25 1.55 4.71
CA LEU A 252 -22.67 1.19 4.66
C LEU A 252 -23.53 2.04 5.62
N GLU A 253 -23.01 2.38 6.79
CA GLU A 253 -23.71 3.26 7.72
C GLU A 253 -23.65 4.73 7.26
N PHE A 254 -22.52 5.15 6.68
CA PHE A 254 -22.36 6.46 6.08
C PHE A 254 -23.32 6.69 4.91
N GLU A 255 -23.57 5.68 4.06
CA GLU A 255 -24.58 5.76 2.99
C GLU A 255 -25.99 6.05 3.51
N LYS A 256 -26.34 5.49 4.68
CA LYS A 256 -27.65 5.78 5.30
C LYS A 256 -27.67 7.19 5.83
N ALA A 257 -26.58 7.63 6.47
CA ALA A 257 -26.46 8.96 7.01
C ALA A 257 -26.45 10.04 5.92
N SER A 258 -25.80 9.78 4.77
CA SER A 258 -25.67 10.71 3.65
C SER A 258 -27.00 11.08 2.98
N GLN A 259 -28.07 10.32 3.22
CA GLN A 259 -29.43 10.68 2.79
C GLN A 259 -30.01 11.86 3.58
N ALA A 260 -29.37 12.27 4.68
CA ALA A 260 -29.76 13.46 5.42
C ALA A 260 -29.38 14.74 4.67
N GLN A 261 -30.18 15.80 4.84
CA GLN A 261 -30.05 17.05 4.09
C GLN A 261 -29.00 18.04 4.67
N SER A 262 -28.20 17.66 5.67
CA SER A 262 -27.17 18.54 6.24
C SER A 262 -26.02 17.77 6.88
N SER A 263 -24.83 18.38 6.90
CA SER A 263 -23.63 17.81 7.49
C SER A 263 -23.80 17.52 8.98
N GLU A 264 -24.47 18.41 9.72
CA GLU A 264 -24.77 18.23 11.15
C GLU A 264 -25.52 16.93 11.44
N LYS A 265 -26.50 16.58 10.59
CA LYS A 265 -27.27 15.34 10.74
C LYS A 265 -26.43 14.11 10.40
N ILE A 266 -25.61 14.18 9.34
CA ILE A 266 -24.66 13.12 8.97
C ILE A 266 -23.70 12.87 10.14
N ILE A 267 -23.08 13.93 10.68
CA ILE A 267 -22.14 13.86 11.80
C ILE A 267 -22.82 13.23 13.02
N SER A 268 -23.99 13.73 13.40
CA SER A 268 -24.73 13.23 14.57
C SER A 268 -25.09 11.75 14.45
N GLN A 269 -25.54 11.30 13.28
CA GLN A 269 -25.84 9.89 13.05
C GLN A 269 -24.58 9.03 13.13
N MET A 270 -23.49 9.44 12.47
CA MET A 270 -22.24 8.68 12.49
C MET A 270 -21.63 8.61 13.89
N GLN A 271 -21.65 9.70 14.66
CA GLN A 271 -21.19 9.69 16.05
C GLN A 271 -22.08 8.85 16.96
N LYS A 272 -23.38 8.70 16.66
CA LYS A 272 -24.25 7.78 17.40
C LYS A 272 -23.89 6.32 17.14
N SER A 273 -23.60 5.96 15.88
CA SER A 273 -23.18 4.61 15.49
C SER A 273 -21.76 4.29 15.93
N TYR A 274 -20.89 5.31 15.99
CA TYR A 274 -19.47 5.19 16.24
C TYR A 274 -18.95 6.23 17.27
N PRO A 275 -19.41 6.19 18.53
CA PRO A 275 -19.16 7.25 19.51
C PRO A 275 -17.72 7.32 20.03
N GLN A 276 -16.91 6.29 19.79
CA GLN A 276 -15.54 6.18 20.32
C GLN A 276 -14.46 6.33 19.25
N LEU A 277 -14.84 6.57 17.98
CA LEU A 277 -13.84 6.70 16.91
C LEU A 277 -13.07 8.01 17.00
N SER A 278 -11.78 7.91 16.71
CA SER A 278 -10.92 9.07 16.51
C SER A 278 -11.17 9.70 15.13
N GLY A 279 -10.46 10.79 14.81
CA GLY A 279 -10.51 11.37 13.46
C GLY A 279 -11.78 12.17 13.13
N LEU A 280 -12.44 12.77 14.13
CA LEU A 280 -13.62 13.61 13.93
C LEU A 280 -13.49 14.67 12.81
N PRO A 281 -12.34 15.36 12.62
CA PRO A 281 -12.17 16.28 11.50
C PRO A 281 -12.40 15.64 10.12
N SER A 282 -12.05 14.37 9.94
CA SER A 282 -12.32 13.62 8.70
C SER A 282 -13.82 13.45 8.47
N LEU A 283 -14.59 13.11 9.52
CA LEU A 283 -16.05 13.03 9.45
C LEU A 283 -16.67 14.39 9.16
N GLU A 284 -16.24 15.45 9.86
CA GLU A 284 -16.79 16.79 9.70
C GLU A 284 -16.61 17.33 8.27
N LEU A 285 -15.41 17.16 7.71
CA LEU A 285 -15.13 17.58 6.35
C LEU A 285 -15.92 16.74 5.35
N SER A 286 -15.87 15.40 5.49
CA SER A 286 -16.63 14.50 4.62
C SER A 286 -18.12 14.82 4.64
N ALA A 287 -18.72 15.05 5.80
CA ALA A 287 -20.12 15.40 5.92
C ALA A 287 -20.48 16.72 5.21
N LYS A 288 -19.64 17.76 5.32
CA LYS A 288 -19.85 19.03 4.62
C LYS A 288 -19.78 18.88 3.11
N VAL A 289 -18.82 18.10 2.62
CA VAL A 289 -18.65 17.85 1.18
C VAL A 289 -19.85 17.07 0.65
N ILE A 290 -20.24 15.99 1.32
CA ILE A 290 -21.35 15.13 0.90
C ILE A 290 -22.70 15.85 0.99
N ALA A 291 -22.89 16.72 1.98
CA ALA A 291 -24.09 17.55 2.07
C ALA A 291 -24.12 18.72 1.06
N GLY A 292 -23.05 18.92 0.27
CA GLY A 292 -22.93 20.04 -0.67
C GLY A 292 -22.66 21.40 0.00
N GLU A 293 -22.34 21.42 1.28
CA GLU A 293 -22.03 22.62 2.06
C GLU A 293 -20.58 23.10 1.86
N MET A 294 -19.72 22.25 1.30
CA MET A 294 -18.33 22.54 0.97
C MET A 294 -17.98 21.94 -0.39
N GLN A 295 -17.25 22.70 -1.21
CA GLN A 295 -16.63 22.16 -2.42
C GLN A 295 -15.28 21.55 -2.05
N TRP A 296 -15.03 20.34 -2.56
CA TRP A 296 -13.78 19.61 -2.37
C TRP A 296 -13.19 19.26 -3.74
N PRO A 297 -11.92 19.63 -3.98
CA PRO A 297 -11.27 19.53 -5.29
C PRO A 297 -10.95 18.09 -5.71
#